data_AF-A0A7G6Z8P9-F1
#
_entry.id   AF-A0A7G6Z8P9-F1
#
_cell.length_a   1.000
_cell.length_b   1.000
_cell.length_c   1.000
_cell.angle_alpha   90.00
_cell.angle_beta   90.00
_cell.angle_gamma   90.00
#
_symmetry.space_group_name_H-M   'P 1'
#
loop_
_entity.id
_entity.type
_entity.pdbx_description
1 polymer ?
#
loop_
_entity_poly.entity_id
_entity_poly.type
_entity_poly.pdbx_seq_one_letter_code
_entity_poly.pdbx_strand_id
1 'polypeptide(L)'
;MSTELHIELARIFAARNRDNMGPTIAALLQVYEKHPLDPRVLYEVGGAYDTAGDETTALGFYQRAMTGGLDGDVRRRCYLQYGSTLRNLGRLDESVTVFAQARREFPDSVALGAFEALSLHAAGHVNTALGSLLALIADHVHSEEIERYKPALRGNAEYLTSLDSSGSTESAR
;
A
#
# COMPACT_ATOMS: atom_id res chain seq x y z
N MET A 1 -8.35 20.35 -19.54
CA MET A 1 -8.34 18.90 -19.82
C MET A 1 -8.21 18.04 -18.56
N SER A 2 -7.35 18.35 -17.58
CA SER A 2 -7.19 17.52 -16.37
C SER A 2 -8.47 17.36 -15.52
N THR A 3 -9.28 18.42 -15.38
CA THR A 3 -10.50 18.36 -14.55
C THR A 3 -11.60 17.46 -15.15
N GLU A 4 -11.84 17.53 -16.45
CA GLU A 4 -12.85 16.68 -17.12
C GLU A 4 -12.45 15.21 -17.09
N LEU A 5 -11.16 14.93 -17.35
CA LEU A 5 -10.61 13.59 -17.23
C LEU A 5 -10.79 13.02 -15.81
N HIS A 6 -10.49 13.81 -14.77
CA HIS A 6 -10.67 13.38 -13.39
C HIS A 6 -12.15 13.13 -13.04
N ILE A 7 -13.07 13.93 -13.57
CA ILE A 7 -14.52 13.72 -13.40
C ILE A 7 -14.96 12.43 -14.08
N GLU A 8 -14.49 12.17 -15.31
CA GLU A 8 -14.79 10.94 -16.04
C GLU A 8 -14.29 9.70 -15.29
N LEU A 9 -13.04 9.70 -14.83
CA LEU A 9 -12.47 8.62 -14.03
C LEU A 9 -13.25 8.41 -12.73
N ALA A 10 -13.60 9.49 -12.03
CA ALA A 10 -14.40 9.39 -10.80
C ALA A 10 -15.79 8.80 -11.06
N ARG A 11 -16.43 9.17 -12.18
CA ARG A 11 -17.72 8.61 -12.59
C ARG A 11 -17.62 7.11 -12.88
N ILE A 12 -16.60 6.67 -13.62
CA ILE A 12 -16.37 5.26 -13.91
C ILE A 12 -16.14 4.48 -12.61
N PHE A 13 -15.27 5.00 -11.74
CA PHE A 13 -14.97 4.37 -10.46
C PHE A 13 -16.20 4.28 -9.55
N ALA A 14 -17.03 5.32 -9.48
CA ALA A 14 -18.25 5.33 -8.66
C ALA A 14 -19.30 4.30 -9.13
N ALA A 15 -19.34 3.99 -10.43
CA ALA A 15 -20.26 3.02 -11.02
C ALA A 15 -19.76 1.56 -10.94
N ARG A 16 -18.58 1.31 -10.37
CA ARG A 16 -17.97 -0.03 -10.38
C ARG A 16 -18.79 -1.05 -9.61
N ASN A 17 -18.87 -2.27 -10.15
CA ASN A 17 -19.34 -3.44 -9.43
C ASN A 17 -18.14 -4.30 -9.04
N ARG A 18 -17.87 -4.42 -7.74
CA ARG A 18 -16.71 -5.20 -7.25
C ARG A 18 -16.84 -6.69 -7.52
N ASP A 19 -18.06 -7.20 -7.64
CA ASP A 19 -18.34 -8.60 -7.99
C ASP A 19 -18.25 -8.85 -9.50
N ASN A 20 -18.22 -7.78 -10.31
CA ASN A 20 -18.06 -7.85 -11.77
C ASN A 20 -17.34 -6.60 -12.30
N MET A 21 -16.01 -6.62 -12.25
CA MET A 21 -15.16 -5.50 -12.67
C MET A 21 -15.01 -5.37 -14.19
N GLY A 22 -15.45 -6.36 -14.98
CA GLY A 22 -15.31 -6.37 -16.45
C GLY A 22 -15.77 -5.08 -17.15
N PRO A 23 -17.00 -4.57 -16.88
CA PRO A 23 -17.46 -3.30 -17.44
C PRO A 23 -16.63 -2.08 -17.00
N THR A 24 -16.13 -2.09 -15.76
CA THR A 24 -15.29 -0.99 -15.25
C THR A 24 -13.95 -0.97 -15.96
N ILE A 25 -13.31 -2.13 -16.12
CA ILE A 25 -12.06 -2.29 -16.86
C ILE A 25 -12.25 -1.82 -18.30
N ALA A 26 -13.31 -2.28 -18.99
CA ALA A 26 -13.60 -1.89 -20.37
C ALA A 26 -13.74 -0.37 -20.52
N ALA A 27 -14.46 0.30 -19.60
CA ALA A 27 -14.60 1.75 -19.62
C ALA A 27 -13.27 2.48 -19.36
N LEU A 28 -12.47 2.02 -18.40
CA LEU A 28 -11.16 2.61 -18.11
C LEU A 28 -10.16 2.41 -19.26
N LEU A 29 -10.21 1.28 -19.97
CA LEU A 29 -9.37 1.02 -21.13
C LEU A 29 -9.65 2.00 -22.28
N GLN A 30 -10.91 2.41 -22.51
CA GLN A 30 -11.24 3.45 -23.49
C GLN A 30 -10.64 4.81 -23.14
N VAL A 31 -10.52 5.13 -21.85
CA VAL A 31 -9.85 6.35 -21.39
C VAL A 31 -8.33 6.21 -21.56
N TYR A 32 -7.78 5.05 -21.21
CA TYR A 32 -6.37 4.71 -21.37
C TYR A 32 -5.89 4.79 -22.82
N GLU A 33 -6.68 4.37 -23.80
CA GLU A 33 -6.34 4.50 -25.22
C GLU A 33 -6.07 5.95 -25.63
N LYS A 34 -6.81 6.91 -25.04
CA LYS A 34 -6.66 8.35 -25.31
C LYS A 34 -5.54 8.98 -24.48
N HIS A 35 -5.23 8.40 -23.33
CA HIS A 35 -4.30 8.94 -22.33
C HIS A 35 -3.33 7.87 -21.78
N PRO A 36 -2.53 7.20 -22.63
CA PRO A 36 -1.80 5.99 -22.24
C PRO A 36 -0.61 6.25 -21.29
N LEU A 37 -0.20 7.51 -21.14
CA LEU A 37 0.90 7.93 -20.28
C LEU A 37 0.42 8.75 -19.07
N ASP A 38 -0.89 8.99 -18.94
CA ASP A 38 -1.41 9.74 -17.80
C ASP A 38 -1.32 8.88 -16.52
N PRO A 39 -0.59 9.33 -15.49
CA PRO A 39 -0.34 8.51 -14.30
C PRO A 39 -1.62 8.23 -13.51
N ARG A 40 -2.62 9.12 -13.54
CA ARG A 40 -3.89 8.89 -12.87
C ARG A 40 -4.70 7.82 -13.60
N VAL A 41 -4.73 7.86 -14.94
CA VAL A 41 -5.40 6.83 -15.74
C VAL A 41 -4.75 5.47 -15.52
N LEU A 42 -3.41 5.40 -15.55
CA LEU A 42 -2.67 4.17 -15.27
C LEU A 42 -3.00 3.59 -13.90
N TYR A 43 -3.07 4.43 -12.86
CA TYR A 43 -3.45 4.02 -11.51
C TYR A 43 -4.87 3.44 -11.44
N GLU A 44 -5.85 4.09 -12.05
CA GLU A 44 -7.25 3.61 -12.02
C GLU A 44 -7.41 2.28 -12.78
N VAL A 45 -6.73 2.12 -13.92
CA VAL A 45 -6.72 0.85 -14.67
C VAL A 45 -6.08 -0.26 -13.83
N GLY A 46 -4.92 0.01 -13.22
CA GLY A 46 -4.27 -0.93 -12.31
C GLY A 46 -5.18 -1.34 -11.16
N GLY A 47 -5.85 -0.38 -10.53
CA GLY A 47 -6.84 -0.60 -9.46
C GLY A 47 -8.02 -1.47 -9.87
N ALA A 48 -8.47 -1.35 -11.12
CA ALA A 48 -9.57 -2.15 -11.63
C ALA A 48 -9.18 -3.62 -11.85
N TYR A 49 -7.98 -3.88 -12.40
CA TYR A 49 -7.44 -5.23 -12.53
C TYR A 49 -7.13 -5.88 -11.17
N ASP A 50 -6.55 -5.12 -10.24
CA ASP A 50 -6.26 -5.55 -8.87
C ASP A 50 -7.54 -5.98 -8.14
N THR A 51 -8.61 -5.17 -8.26
CA THR A 51 -9.93 -5.52 -7.70
C THR A 51 -10.55 -6.75 -8.36
N ALA A 52 -10.20 -7.03 -9.62
CA ALA A 52 -10.67 -8.22 -10.35
C ALA A 52 -9.83 -9.48 -10.05
N GLY A 53 -8.78 -9.39 -9.23
CA GLY A 53 -7.87 -10.50 -8.94
C GLY A 53 -6.87 -10.79 -10.06
N ASP A 54 -6.56 -9.79 -10.90
CA ASP A 54 -5.44 -9.86 -11.86
C ASP A 54 -4.30 -8.95 -11.38
N GLU A 55 -3.63 -9.40 -10.32
CA GLU A 55 -2.53 -8.67 -9.70
C GLU A 55 -1.33 -8.51 -10.65
N THR A 56 -1.13 -9.46 -11.57
CA THR A 56 0.00 -9.41 -12.52
C THR A 56 -0.17 -8.26 -13.50
N THR A 57 -1.36 -8.08 -14.06
CA THR A 57 -1.65 -6.92 -14.92
C THR A 57 -1.61 -5.63 -14.11
N ALA A 58 -2.22 -5.61 -12.91
CA ALA A 58 -2.25 -4.44 -12.04
C ALA A 58 -0.86 -3.91 -11.70
N LEU A 59 0.07 -4.81 -11.37
CA LEU A 59 1.46 -4.50 -11.04
C LEU A 59 2.13 -3.65 -12.13
N GLY A 60 2.00 -4.02 -13.40
CA GLY A 60 2.59 -3.28 -14.52
C GLY A 60 2.02 -1.86 -14.65
N PHE A 61 0.71 -1.70 -14.40
CA PHE A 61 0.07 -0.38 -14.39
C PHE A 61 0.53 0.50 -13.23
N TYR A 62 0.61 -0.05 -12.02
CA TYR A 62 1.08 0.70 -10.85
C TYR A 62 2.54 1.17 -11.01
N GLN A 63 3.43 0.33 -11.54
CA GLN A 63 4.83 0.71 -11.80
C GLN A 63 4.92 1.90 -12.76
N ARG A 64 4.13 1.89 -13.84
CA ARG A 64 4.06 3.00 -14.80
C ARG A 64 3.44 4.25 -14.18
N ALA A 65 2.37 4.11 -13.40
CA ALA A 65 1.72 5.23 -12.71
C ALA A 65 2.69 5.93 -11.73
N MET A 66 3.42 5.14 -10.93
CA MET A 66 4.42 5.65 -9.98
C MET A 66 5.57 6.38 -10.66
N THR A 67 6.01 5.88 -11.82
CA THR A 67 7.06 6.50 -12.66
C THR A 67 6.55 7.76 -13.36
N GLY A 68 5.27 7.79 -13.73
CA GLY A 68 4.63 8.89 -14.46
C GLY A 68 4.36 10.15 -13.62
N GLY A 69 4.74 10.16 -12.34
CA GLY A 69 4.69 11.37 -11.51
C GLY A 69 3.38 11.60 -10.76
N LEU A 70 2.71 10.53 -10.30
CA LEU A 70 1.64 10.68 -9.29
C LEU A 70 2.12 11.50 -8.10
N ASP A 71 1.25 12.34 -7.56
CA ASP A 71 1.49 13.17 -6.38
C ASP A 71 0.36 13.05 -5.33
N GLY A 72 0.59 13.68 -4.17
CA GLY A 72 -0.40 13.83 -3.10
C GLY A 72 -1.08 12.52 -2.66
N ASP A 73 -2.40 12.62 -2.41
CA ASP A 73 -3.19 11.48 -1.92
C ASP A 73 -3.27 10.33 -2.95
N VAL A 74 -3.27 10.63 -4.25
CA VAL A 74 -3.31 9.59 -5.28
C VAL A 74 -2.04 8.75 -5.25
N ARG A 75 -0.87 9.40 -5.13
CA ARG A 75 0.40 8.69 -4.97
C ARG A 75 0.42 7.82 -3.72
N ARG A 76 -0.04 8.36 -2.59
CA ARG A 76 -0.16 7.62 -1.32
C ARG A 76 -1.03 6.37 -1.46
N ARG A 77 -2.19 6.49 -2.12
CA ARG A 77 -3.07 5.34 -2.41
C ARG A 77 -2.44 4.36 -3.38
N CYS A 78 -1.74 4.84 -4.40
CA CYS A 78 -1.02 3.99 -5.34
C CYS A 78 0.09 3.19 -4.66
N TYR A 79 0.87 3.77 -3.74
CA TYR A 79 1.83 3.02 -2.92
C TYR A 79 1.17 1.88 -2.15
N LEU A 80 0.02 2.16 -1.51
CA LEU A 80 -0.68 1.15 -0.71
C LEU A 80 -1.11 -0.03 -1.58
N GLN A 81 -1.74 0.26 -2.71
CA GLN A 81 -2.17 -0.79 -3.64
C GLN A 81 -0.96 -1.53 -4.22
N TYR A 82 0.03 -0.80 -4.74
CA TYR A 82 1.23 -1.37 -5.35
C TYR A 82 1.99 -2.32 -4.40
N GLY A 83 2.26 -1.89 -3.17
CA GLY A 83 2.89 -2.74 -2.17
C GLY A 83 2.04 -3.97 -1.85
N SER A 84 0.73 -3.80 -1.70
CA SER A 84 -0.19 -4.93 -1.44
C SER A 84 -0.20 -5.94 -2.60
N THR A 85 -0.23 -5.48 -3.84
CA THR A 85 -0.15 -6.32 -5.04
C THR A 85 1.17 -7.09 -5.09
N LEU A 86 2.31 -6.46 -4.78
CA LEU A 86 3.60 -7.14 -4.67
C LEU A 86 3.57 -8.26 -3.61
N ARG A 87 3.01 -7.99 -2.43
CA ARG A 87 2.85 -9.00 -1.38
C ARG A 87 1.99 -10.18 -1.85
N ASN A 88 0.85 -9.89 -2.47
CA ASN A 88 -0.07 -10.92 -2.97
C ASN A 88 0.58 -11.80 -4.06
N LEU A 89 1.48 -11.23 -4.85
CA LEU A 89 2.29 -11.96 -5.85
C LEU A 89 3.51 -12.68 -5.26
N GLY A 90 3.71 -12.64 -3.93
CA GLY A 90 4.87 -13.26 -3.27
C GLY A 90 6.19 -12.50 -3.44
N ARG A 91 6.17 -11.26 -3.95
CA ARG A 91 7.34 -10.38 -4.09
C ARG A 91 7.57 -9.59 -2.80
N LEU A 92 7.87 -10.32 -1.73
CA LEU A 92 7.78 -9.84 -0.35
C LEU A 92 8.79 -8.73 -0.03
N ASP A 93 10.06 -8.91 -0.37
CA ASP A 93 11.11 -7.91 -0.13
C ASP A 93 10.84 -6.58 -0.86
N GLU A 94 10.31 -6.69 -2.08
CA GLU A 94 9.91 -5.52 -2.86
C GLU A 94 8.71 -4.82 -2.24
N SER A 95 7.72 -5.57 -1.75
CA SER A 95 6.59 -5.00 -1.02
C SER A 95 7.06 -4.20 0.20
N VAL A 96 7.91 -4.80 1.04
CA VAL A 96 8.48 -4.14 2.22
C VAL A 96 9.24 -2.88 1.82
N THR A 97 10.06 -2.94 0.77
CA THR A 97 10.81 -1.78 0.25
C THR A 97 9.89 -0.65 -0.20
N VAL A 98 8.82 -0.97 -0.93
CA VAL A 98 7.82 -0.01 -1.41
C VAL A 98 7.09 0.65 -0.24
N PHE A 99 6.68 -0.12 0.77
CA PHE A 99 6.04 0.43 1.95
C PHE A 99 6.99 1.31 2.79
N ALA A 100 8.24 0.92 2.96
CA ALA A 100 9.25 1.71 3.67
C ALA A 100 9.52 3.05 2.94
N GLN A 101 9.49 3.07 1.61
CA GLN A 101 9.53 4.31 0.82
C GLN A 101 8.26 5.14 1.03
N ALA A 102 7.08 4.52 0.94
CA ALA A 102 5.81 5.19 1.12
C ALA A 102 5.69 5.84 2.52
N ARG A 103 6.19 5.20 3.57
CA ARG A 103 6.22 5.73 4.95
C ARG A 103 7.17 6.89 5.14
N ARG A 104 8.29 6.93 4.40
CA ARG A 104 9.18 8.11 4.38
C ARG A 104 8.50 9.31 3.72
N GLU A 105 7.72 9.07 2.67
CA GLU A 105 7.02 10.12 1.94
C GLU A 105 5.72 10.58 2.63
N PHE A 106 5.03 9.67 3.30
CA PHE A 106 3.75 9.91 3.98
C PHE A 106 3.79 9.39 5.44
N PRO A 107 4.59 10.01 6.32
CA PRO A 107 4.83 9.51 7.69
C PRO A 107 3.57 9.41 8.55
N ASP A 108 2.58 10.29 8.31
CA ASP A 108 1.32 10.32 9.06
C ASP A 108 0.30 9.29 8.56
N SER A 109 0.60 8.55 7.49
CA SER A 109 -0.35 7.57 6.96
C SER A 109 -0.36 6.29 7.79
N VAL A 110 -1.36 6.18 8.66
CA VAL A 110 -1.63 4.98 9.47
C VAL A 110 -1.87 3.75 8.58
N ALA A 111 -2.62 3.92 7.50
CA ALA A 111 -2.91 2.83 6.56
C ALA A 111 -1.63 2.24 5.93
N LEU A 112 -0.67 3.09 5.54
CA LEU A 112 0.60 2.60 5.01
C LEU A 112 1.38 1.80 6.05
N GLY A 113 1.39 2.25 7.32
CA GLY A 113 2.09 1.52 8.40
C GLY A 113 1.45 0.17 8.70
N ALA A 114 0.11 0.11 8.71
CA ALA A 114 -0.60 -1.14 8.93
C ALA A 114 -0.36 -2.16 7.78
N PHE A 115 -0.35 -1.71 6.53
CA PHE A 115 -0.11 -2.58 5.38
C PHE A 115 1.37 -2.95 5.19
N GLU A 116 2.30 -2.12 5.65
CA GLU A 116 3.71 -2.47 5.81
C GLU A 116 3.87 -3.65 6.77
N ALA A 117 3.20 -3.61 7.94
CA ALA A 117 3.24 -4.70 8.91
C ALA A 117 2.73 -6.03 8.33
N LEU A 118 1.69 -6.00 7.48
CA LEU A 118 1.24 -7.20 6.76
C LEU A 118 2.32 -7.74 5.81
N SER A 119 3.09 -6.86 5.18
CA SER A 119 4.18 -7.24 4.27
C SER A 119 5.39 -7.78 5.03
N LEU A 120 5.76 -7.15 6.16
CA LEU A 120 6.79 -7.64 7.09
C LEU A 120 6.44 -9.03 7.62
N HIS A 121 5.19 -9.23 8.05
CA HIS A 121 4.71 -10.53 8.51
C HIS A 121 4.82 -11.59 7.40
N ALA A 122 4.35 -11.27 6.18
CA ALA A 122 4.45 -12.19 5.05
C ALA A 122 5.91 -12.54 4.71
N ALA A 123 6.83 -11.59 4.85
CA ALA A 123 8.28 -11.78 4.68
C ALA A 123 8.97 -12.53 5.84
N GLY A 124 8.23 -12.90 6.89
CA GLY A 124 8.78 -13.62 8.05
C GLY A 124 9.34 -12.72 9.16
N HIS A 125 9.31 -11.39 9.01
CA HIS A 125 9.66 -10.42 10.05
C HIS A 125 8.49 -10.23 11.04
N VAL A 126 8.06 -11.33 11.66
CA VAL A 126 6.83 -11.39 12.44
C VAL A 126 6.89 -10.54 13.71
N ASN A 127 8.05 -10.42 14.35
CA ASN A 127 8.19 -9.61 15.56
C ASN A 127 8.22 -8.13 15.21
N THR A 128 8.98 -7.72 14.19
CA THR A 128 8.97 -6.34 13.68
C THR A 128 7.59 -5.93 13.19
N ALA A 129 6.83 -6.82 12.55
CA ALA A 129 5.45 -6.56 12.13
C ALA A 129 4.55 -6.21 13.32
N LEU A 130 4.55 -7.06 14.36
CA LEU A 130 3.76 -6.81 15.57
C LEU A 130 4.24 -5.55 16.31
N GLY A 131 5.55 -5.40 16.48
CA GLY A 131 6.13 -4.22 17.13
C GLY A 131 5.74 -2.92 16.42
N SER A 132 5.76 -2.92 15.09
CA SER A 132 5.35 -1.76 14.28
C SER A 132 3.87 -1.43 14.48
N LEU A 133 2.98 -2.43 14.58
CA LEU A 133 1.56 -2.20 14.87
C LEU A 133 1.33 -1.64 16.29
N LEU A 134 2.08 -2.11 17.29
CA LEU A 134 2.00 -1.58 18.65
C LEU A 134 2.43 -0.11 18.71
N ALA A 135 3.51 0.24 18.01
CA ALA A 135 3.95 1.63 17.87
C ALA A 135 2.90 2.49 17.16
N LEU A 136 2.30 1.95 16.08
CA LEU A 136 1.25 2.64 15.35
C LEU A 136 0.00 2.92 16.22
N ILE A 137 -0.40 1.96 17.05
CA ILE A 137 -1.50 2.13 18.01
C ILE A 137 -1.15 3.21 19.03
N ALA A 138 0.06 3.15 19.60
CA ALA A 138 0.54 4.12 20.58
C ALA A 138 0.55 5.57 20.03
N ASP A 139 0.77 5.74 18.73
CA ASP A 139 0.91 7.05 18.11
C ASP A 139 -0.41 7.64 17.59
N HIS A 140 -1.38 6.79 17.20
CA HIS A 140 -2.57 7.23 16.48
C HIS A 140 -3.91 6.88 17.13
N VAL A 141 -3.93 6.03 18.17
CA VAL A 141 -5.17 5.73 18.90
C VAL A 141 -5.22 6.58 20.17
N HIS A 142 -6.10 7.58 20.17
CA HIS A 142 -6.27 8.49 21.29
C HIS A 142 -7.46 8.08 22.16
N SER A 143 -7.18 7.32 23.21
CA SER A 143 -8.12 7.00 24.29
C SER A 143 -7.41 7.03 25.64
N GLU A 144 -8.12 7.28 26.73
CA GLU A 144 -7.51 7.31 28.08
C GLU A 144 -6.80 6.00 28.42
N GLU A 145 -7.34 4.87 27.97
CA GLU A 145 -6.74 3.55 28.19
C GLU A 145 -5.42 3.39 27.41
N ILE A 146 -5.38 3.80 26.14
CA ILE A 146 -4.15 3.72 25.34
C ILE A 146 -3.10 4.69 25.86
N GLU A 147 -3.47 5.93 26.21
CA GLU A 147 -2.51 6.91 26.74
C GLU A 147 -1.90 6.45 28.07
N ARG A 148 -2.66 5.78 28.94
CA ARG A 148 -2.14 5.16 30.18
C ARG A 148 -1.08 4.10 29.91
N TYR A 149 -1.26 3.27 28.87
CA TYR A 149 -0.38 2.16 28.55
C TYR A 149 0.62 2.44 27.42
N LYS A 150 0.64 3.67 26.88
CA LYS A 150 1.52 4.08 25.79
C LYS A 150 3.01 3.78 26.02
N PRO A 151 3.59 4.01 27.22
CA PRO A 151 4.98 3.62 27.49
C PRO A 151 5.21 2.10 27.39
N ALA A 152 4.24 1.30 27.85
CA ALA A 152 4.33 -0.15 27.77
C ALA A 152 4.21 -0.66 26.32
N LEU A 153 3.30 -0.08 25.53
CA LEU A 153 3.18 -0.38 24.10
C LEU A 153 4.48 -0.11 23.36
N ARG A 154 5.11 1.05 23.62
CA ARG A 154 6.41 1.40 23.01
C ARG A 154 7.55 0.48 23.47
N GLY A 155 7.64 0.18 24.76
CA GLY A 155 8.66 -0.75 25.26
C GLY A 155 8.54 -2.15 24.66
N ASN A 156 7.30 -2.67 24.49
CA ASN A 156 7.09 -3.94 23.81
C ASN A 156 7.41 -3.87 22.31
N ALA A 157 7.07 -2.76 21.65
CA ALA A 157 7.41 -2.55 20.24
C ALA A 157 8.93 -2.57 20.00
N GLU A 158 9.70 -1.88 20.86
CA GLU A 158 11.16 -1.85 20.82
C GLU A 158 11.75 -3.24 21.06
N TYR A 159 11.27 -3.95 22.08
CA TYR A 159 11.70 -5.32 22.38
C TYR A 159 11.46 -6.26 21.20
N LEU A 160 10.24 -6.30 20.64
CA LEU A 160 9.90 -7.16 19.51
C LEU A 160 10.77 -6.86 18.28
N THR A 161 10.99 -5.59 17.98
CA THR A 161 11.85 -5.18 16.85
C THR A 161 13.30 -5.66 17.03
N SER A 162 13.79 -5.72 18.27
CA SER A 162 15.14 -6.21 18.57
C SER A 162 15.34 -7.72 18.35
N LEU A 163 14.27 -8.51 18.36
CA LEU A 163 14.33 -9.97 18.18
C LEU A 163 14.68 -10.37 16.74
N ASP A 164 14.13 -9.65 15.75
CA ASP A 164 14.40 -9.93 14.33
C ASP A 164 15.79 -9.42 13.90
N SER A 165 16.34 -8.44 14.63
CA SER A 165 17.69 -7.91 14.41
C SER A 165 18.79 -8.81 14.97
N SER A 166 18.49 -9.66 15.95
CA SER A 166 19.47 -10.54 16.61
C SER A 166 19.58 -11.91 15.93
N GLY A 167 18.48 -12.45 15.39
CA GLY A 167 18.45 -13.76 14.71
C GLY A 167 19.22 -13.83 13.38
N SER A 168 19.50 -12.70 12.73
CA SER A 168 20.32 -12.64 11.51
C SER A 168 21.82 -12.84 11.77
N THR A 169 22.27 -12.73 13.04
CA THR A 169 23.67 -12.95 13.44
C THR A 169 24.00 -14.41 13.75
N GLU A 170 23.02 -15.23 14.10
CA GLU A 170 23.23 -16.64 14.52
C GLU A 170 23.20 -17.64 13.35
N SER A 171 22.59 -17.30 12.21
CA SER A 171 22.60 -18.16 11.00
C SER A 171 23.90 -18.10 10.19
N ALA A 172 24.89 -17.31 10.63
CA ALA A 172 26.18 -17.13 9.94
C ALA A 172 27.37 -17.82 10.67
N ARG A 173 27.10 -18.77 11.57
CA ARG A 173 28.11 -19.55 12.30
C ARG A 173 27.98 -21.05 12.08
#